data_AF-A0A3D3UST1-F1
#
_entry.id   AF-A0A3D3UST1-F1
#
_cell.length_a   1.000
_cell.length_b   1.000
_cell.length_c   1.000
_cell.angle_alpha   90.00
_cell.angle_beta   90.00
_cell.angle_gamma   90.00
#
_symmetry.space_group_name_H-M   'P 1'
#
loop_
_entity.id
_entity.type
_entity.pdbx_description
1 polymer ?
#
loop_
_entity_poly.entity_id
_entity_poly.type
_entity_poly.pdbx_seq_one_letter_code
_entity_poly.pdbx_strand_id
1 'polypeptide(L)'
;VRELENVIQRLVVMTDGDIIEVPDLPCLMRFSALRKTGFTRTLAEVEVEYIINVLESVDGNKTHAADILGIDRKTLRQKLKNMKDPSS
;
A
#
# COMPACT_ATOMS: atom_id res chain seq x y z
N VAL A 1 18.06 -14.38 -6.34
CA VAL A 1 17.43 -14.95 -7.56
C VAL A 1 16.51 -16.14 -7.29
N ARG A 2 16.80 -17.03 -6.32
CA ARG A 2 15.96 -18.22 -6.04
C ARG A 2 14.50 -17.93 -5.64
N GLU A 3 14.26 -16.83 -4.92
CA GLU A 3 12.90 -16.49 -4.46
C GLU A 3 11.97 -16.07 -5.61
N LEU A 4 12.48 -15.29 -6.57
CA LEU A 4 11.71 -14.87 -7.74
C LEU A 4 11.34 -16.07 -8.62
N GLU A 5 12.29 -16.99 -8.82
CA GLU A 5 12.09 -18.21 -9.59
C GLU A 5 11.01 -19.10 -8.97
N ASN A 6 11.04 -19.30 -7.65
CA ASN A 6 10.02 -20.07 -6.93
C ASN A 6 8.61 -19.46 -7.06
N VAL A 7 8.51 -18.11 -7.05
CA VAL A 7 7.23 -17.41 -7.21
C VAL A 7 6.71 -17.57 -8.65
N ILE A 8 7.56 -17.42 -9.66
CA ILE A 8 7.17 -17.60 -11.07
C ILE A 8 6.69 -19.04 -11.31
N GLN A 9 7.42 -20.04 -10.82
CA GLN A 9 7.01 -21.45 -10.94
C GLN A 9 5.65 -21.70 -10.30
N ARG A 10 5.43 -21.15 -9.10
CA ARG A 10 4.15 -21.29 -8.40
C ARG A 10 3.00 -20.62 -9.14
N LEU A 11 3.22 -19.44 -9.73
CA LEU A 11 2.23 -18.75 -10.55
C LEU A 11 1.85 -19.58 -11.77
N VAL A 12 2.84 -20.09 -12.50
CA VAL A 12 2.61 -20.94 -13.68
C VAL A 12 1.82 -22.21 -13.35
N VAL A 13 2.03 -22.79 -12.17
CA VAL A 13 1.29 -24.00 -11.74
C VAL A 13 -0.14 -23.69 -11.27
N MET A 14 -0.40 -22.48 -10.78
CA MET A 14 -1.69 -22.10 -10.17
C MET A 14 -2.65 -21.41 -11.14
N THR A 15 -2.18 -20.98 -12.32
CA THR A 15 -3.00 -20.34 -13.35
C THR A 15 -3.36 -21.35 -14.44
N ASP A 16 -4.66 -21.56 -14.68
CA ASP A 16 -5.16 -22.51 -15.69
C ASP A 16 -5.19 -21.94 -17.13
N GLY A 17 -4.70 -20.71 -17.33
CA GLY A 17 -4.70 -19.99 -18.60
C GLY A 17 -3.34 -19.41 -19.00
N ASP A 18 -3.23 -18.95 -20.25
CA ASP A 18 -1.99 -18.42 -20.81
C ASP A 18 -1.60 -17.03 -20.25
N ILE A 19 -2.51 -16.37 -19.52
CA ILE A 19 -2.34 -15.03 -18.98
C ILE A 19 -2.49 -15.08 -17.46
N ILE A 20 -1.45 -14.65 -16.73
CA ILE A 20 -1.49 -14.48 -15.27
C ILE A 20 -2.20 -13.16 -14.97
N GLU A 21 -3.34 -13.22 -14.28
CA GLU A 21 -4.10 -12.06 -13.85
C GLU A 21 -3.77 -11.65 -12.40
N VAL A 22 -4.16 -10.44 -11.99
CA VAL A 22 -3.92 -9.94 -10.63
C VAL A 22 -4.47 -10.86 -9.52
N PRO A 23 -5.63 -11.52 -9.67
CA PRO A 23 -6.10 -12.53 -8.72
C PRO A 23 -5.16 -13.73 -8.57
N ASP A 24 -4.32 -14.03 -9.56
CA ASP A 24 -3.41 -15.17 -9.52
C ASP A 24 -2.12 -14.87 -8.73
N LEU A 25 -1.82 -13.59 -8.53
CA LEU A 25 -0.65 -13.16 -7.76
C LEU A 25 -0.78 -13.51 -6.28
N PRO A 26 0.32 -13.88 -5.59
CA PRO A 26 0.36 -13.99 -4.13
C PRO A 26 -0.10 -12.68 -3.48
N CYS A 27 -0.81 -12.77 -2.35
CA CYS A 27 -1.35 -11.59 -1.64
C CYS A 27 -0.31 -10.48 -1.41
N LEU A 28 0.94 -10.85 -1.11
CA LEU A 28 2.05 -9.92 -0.92
C LEU A 28 2.38 -9.08 -2.17
N MET A 29 2.19 -9.65 -3.37
CA MET A 29 2.47 -9.00 -4.65
C MET A 29 1.26 -8.28 -5.23
N ARG A 30 0.04 -8.65 -4.81
CA ARG A 30 -1.20 -7.97 -5.24
C ARG A 30 -1.17 -6.48 -4.87
N PHE A 31 -0.65 -6.14 -3.69
CA PHE A 31 -0.54 -4.74 -3.25
C PHE A 31 0.33 -3.90 -4.20
N SER A 32 1.45 -4.45 -4.67
CA SER A 32 2.30 -3.78 -5.67
C SER A 32 1.66 -3.71 -7.06
N ALA A 33 0.96 -4.78 -7.48
CA ALA A 33 0.33 -4.85 -8.81
C ALA A 33 -0.95 -4.00 -8.92
N LEU A 34 -1.69 -3.82 -7.82
CA LEU A 34 -2.91 -3.02 -7.73
C LEU A 34 -2.66 -1.52 -7.59
N ARG A 35 -1.40 -1.06 -7.51
CA ARG A 35 -1.11 0.37 -7.65
C ARG A 35 -1.54 0.80 -9.06
N LYS A 36 -2.78 1.30 -9.18
CA LYS A 36 -3.27 1.95 -10.40
C LYS A 36 -2.25 3.00 -10.80
N THR A 37 -1.55 2.76 -11.90
CA THR A 37 -0.46 3.60 -12.42
C THR A 37 -0.96 4.89 -13.07
N GLY A 38 -2.23 5.26 -12.91
CA GLY A 38 -2.84 6.45 -13.50
C GLY A 38 -3.06 7.58 -12.48
N PHE A 39 -3.05 8.83 -12.98
CA PHE A 39 -3.48 10.04 -12.25
C PHE A 39 -5.00 10.10 -12.02
N THR A 40 -5.64 8.97 -11.75
CA THR A 40 -7.08 8.87 -11.50
C THR A 40 -7.44 9.09 -10.04
N ARG A 41 -6.42 9.26 -9.18
CA ARG A 41 -6.56 9.42 -7.74
C ARG A 41 -6.28 10.86 -7.35
N THR A 42 -7.01 11.36 -6.37
CA THR A 42 -6.74 12.69 -5.84
C THR A 42 -5.46 12.69 -5.01
N LEU A 43 -4.81 13.85 -4.87
CA LEU A 43 -3.67 13.99 -3.97
C LEU A 43 -4.03 13.58 -2.53
N ALA A 44 -5.28 13.83 -2.11
CA ALA A 44 -5.78 13.43 -0.80
C ALA A 44 -5.78 11.91 -0.64
N GLU A 45 -6.26 11.16 -1.63
CA GLU A 45 -6.27 9.69 -1.59
C GLU A 45 -4.85 9.09 -1.54
N VAL A 46 -3.92 9.68 -2.32
CA VAL A 46 -2.52 9.27 -2.32
C VAL A 46 -1.86 9.58 -0.97
N GLU A 47 -2.14 10.75 -0.41
CA GLU A 47 -1.62 11.16 0.90
C GLU A 47 -2.12 10.23 2.01
N VAL A 48 -3.41 9.88 2.01
CA VAL A 48 -4.01 8.97 2.99
C VAL A 48 -3.34 7.60 2.95
N GLU A 49 -3.21 7.01 1.76
CA GLU A 49 -2.54 5.72 1.60
C GLU A 49 -1.08 5.79 2.07
N TYR A 50 -0.37 6.86 1.71
CA TYR A 50 1.03 7.02 2.10
C TYR A 50 1.19 7.11 3.62
N ILE A 51 0.32 7.85 4.30
CA ILE A 51 0.31 7.95 5.77
C ILE A 51 0.05 6.59 6.42
N ILE A 52 -0.88 5.79 5.87
CA ILE A 52 -1.17 4.44 6.37
C ILE A 52 0.06 3.54 6.21
N ASN A 53 0.66 3.52 5.02
CA ASN A 53 1.84 2.70 4.74
C ASN A 53 3.02 3.04 5.67
N VAL A 54 3.24 4.32 5.96
CA VAL A 54 4.31 4.74 6.89
C VAL A 54 3.98 4.37 8.33
N LEU A 55 2.71 4.41 8.74
CA LEU A 55 2.32 3.96 10.07
C LEU A 55 2.50 2.45 10.23
N GLU A 56 2.16 1.66 9.22
CA GLU A 56 2.34 0.21 9.23
C GLU A 56 3.83 -0.18 9.26
N SER A 57 4.69 0.54 8.53
CA SER A 57 6.14 0.26 8.51
C SER A 57 6.85 0.54 9.82
N VAL A 58 6.21 1.26 10.75
CA VAL A 58 6.75 1.65 12.05
C VAL A 58 5.89 1.15 13.22
N ASP A 59 5.10 0.10 13.01
CA ASP A 59 4.23 -0.54 14.01
C ASP A 59 3.29 0.45 14.74
N GLY A 60 2.79 1.45 14.02
CA GLY A 60 1.88 2.47 14.54
C GLY A 60 2.55 3.54 15.42
N ASN A 61 3.89 3.60 15.47
CA ASN A 61 4.61 4.66 16.19
C ASN A 61 4.42 6.02 15.51
N LYS A 62 3.45 6.79 16.00
CA LYS A 62 3.07 8.10 15.45
C LYS A 62 4.18 9.15 15.50
N THR A 63 5.12 9.06 16.44
CA THR A 63 6.27 9.99 16.47
C THR A 63 7.20 9.67 15.31
N HIS A 64 7.60 8.40 15.19
CA HIS A 64 8.51 7.97 14.12
C HIS A 64 7.89 8.13 12.73
N ALA A 65 6.58 7.85 12.59
CA ALA A 65 5.85 8.09 11.36
C ALA A 65 5.85 9.57 10.95
N ALA A 66 5.67 10.48 11.91
CA ALA A 66 5.68 11.92 11.65
C ALA A 66 7.07 12.38 11.17
N ASP A 67 8.15 11.86 11.76
CA ASP A 67 9.53 12.12 11.35
C ASP A 67 9.78 11.67 9.89
N ILE A 68 9.34 10.46 9.53
CA ILE A 68 9.47 9.93 8.16
C ILE A 68 8.63 10.73 7.17
N LEU A 69 7.42 11.14 7.56
CA LEU A 69 6.54 11.96 6.73
C LEU A 69 7.02 13.41 6.61
N GLY A 70 8.00 13.85 7.41
CA GLY A 70 8.50 15.22 7.43
C GLY A 70 7.48 16.23 7.93
N ILE A 71 6.55 15.81 8.80
CA ILE A 71 5.49 16.66 9.36
C ILE A 71 5.50 16.63 10.88
N ASP A 72 4.95 17.67 11.50
CA ASP A 72 4.75 17.66 12.95
C ASP A 72 3.71 16.60 13.38
N ARG A 73 3.92 16.01 14.56
CA ARG A 73 3.01 15.01 15.14
C ARG A 73 1.57 15.51 15.29
N LYS A 74 1.35 16.81 15.56
CA LYS A 74 0.03 17.44 15.61
C LYS A 74 -0.65 17.42 14.24
N THR A 75 0.10 17.69 13.18
CA THR A 75 -0.38 17.62 11.79
C THR A 75 -0.78 16.20 11.43
N LEU A 76 0.05 15.20 11.74
CA LEU A 76 -0.30 13.80 11.55
C LEU A 76 -1.58 13.43 12.31
N ARG A 77 -1.71 13.86 13.57
CA ARG A 77 -2.93 13.61 14.37
C ARG A 77 -4.18 14.21 13.73
N GLN A 78 -4.10 15.43 13.20
CA GLN A 78 -5.22 16.08 12.54
C GLN A 78 -5.61 15.34 11.26
N LYS A 79 -4.64 14.97 10.43
CA LYS A 79 -4.88 14.19 9.21
C LYS A 79 -5.55 12.85 9.52
N LEU A 80 -5.08 12.13 10.54
CA LEU A 80 -5.69 10.87 11.00
C LEU A 80 -7.12 11.05 11.51
N LYS A 81 -7.44 12.19 12.13
CA LYS A 81 -8.81 12.50 12.55
C LYS A 81 -9.71 12.71 11.33
N ASN A 82 -9.26 13.49 10.36
CA ASN A 82 -10.01 13.78 9.14
C ASN A 82 -10.25 12.52 8.29
N MET A 83 -9.37 11.51 8.36
CA MET A 83 -9.57 10.21 7.71
C MET A 83 -10.69 9.36 8.34
N LYS A 84 -10.93 9.52 9.64
CA LYS A 84 -11.93 8.74 10.39
C LYS A 84 -13.34 9.32 10.31
N ASP A 85 -13.48 10.55 9.83
CA ASP A 85 -14.76 11.23 9.57
C ASP A 85 -14.94 11.41 8.05
N PRO A 86 -15.39 10.37 7.31
CA PRO A 86 -15.80 10.53 5.91
C PRO A 86 -17.16 11.26 5.77
N SER A 87 -17.77 11.67 6.88
CA SER A 87 -19.08 12.32 6.95
C SER A 87 -18.99 13.74 7.52
N SER A 88 -18.51 14.69 6.72
CA SER A 88 -18.77 16.13 6.86
C SER A 88 -18.65 16.82 5.51
#